data_AF-A0A7W0TSY0-F1
#
_entry.id   AF-A0A7W0TSY0-F1
#
_cell.length_a   1.000
_cell.length_b   1.000
_cell.length_c   1.000
_cell.angle_alpha   90.00
_cell.angle_beta   90.00
_cell.angle_gamma   90.00
#
_symmetry.space_group_name_H-M   'P 1'
#
loop_
_entity.id
_entity.type
_entity.pdbx_description
1 polymer ?
#
loop_
_entity_poly.entity_id
_entity_poly.type
_entity_poly.pdbx_seq_one_letter_code
_entity_poly.pdbx_strand_id
1 'polypeptide(L)' 'MTAPLRRVLVRAPDPAALARWRVYGWRAEPDAERALREHEALCRILAEAGAEVVVGVEDAG' A
#
# COMPACT_ATOMS: atom_id res chain seq x y z
N MET A 1 -15.31 -20.77 -1.43
CA MET A 1 -15.91 -19.41 -1.33
C MET A 1 -15.19 -18.67 -0.22
N THR A 2 -14.90 -17.39 -0.39
CA THR A 2 -14.31 -16.53 0.64
C THR A 2 -15.39 -15.66 1.26
N ALA A 3 -15.20 -15.27 2.53
CA ALA A 3 -16.08 -14.33 3.20
C ALA A 3 -15.83 -12.89 2.70
N PRO A 4 -16.83 -11.98 2.76
CA PRO A 4 -16.64 -10.58 2.42
C PRO A 4 -15.62 -9.91 3.38
N LEU A 5 -14.75 -9.09 2.82
CA LEU A 5 -13.73 -8.34 3.56
C LEU A 5 -14.41 -7.18 4.31
N ARG A 6 -14.28 -7.16 5.65
CA ARG A 6 -14.94 -6.14 6.49
C ARG A 6 -14.01 -5.00 6.89
N ARG A 7 -12.74 -5.31 7.18
CA ARG A 7 -11.74 -4.35 7.63
C ARG A 7 -10.36 -4.81 7.20
N VAL A 8 -9.53 -3.88 6.74
CA VAL A 8 -8.19 -4.17 6.23
C VAL A 8 -7.20 -3.08 6.59
N LEU A 9 -6.02 -3.49 7.04
CA LEU A 9 -4.87 -2.60 7.19
C LEU A 9 -4.06 -2.64 5.91
N VAL A 10 -3.81 -1.47 5.33
CA VAL A 10 -2.90 -1.28 4.20
C VAL A 10 -1.83 -0.29 4.60
N ARG A 11 -0.61 -0.48 4.09
CA ARG A 11 0.52 0.43 4.35
C ARG A 11 0.84 1.20 3.09
N ALA A 12 0.97 2.51 3.21
CA ALA A 12 1.40 3.35 2.10
C ALA A 12 2.85 2.98 1.71
N PRO A 13 3.19 3.01 0.42
CA PRO A 13 4.57 2.89 -0.02
C PRO A 13 5.44 3.99 0.60
N ASP A 14 6.56 3.62 1.22
CA ASP A 14 7.56 4.58 1.71
C ASP A 14 8.60 4.86 0.60
N PRO A 15 8.69 6.10 0.09
CA PRO A 15 9.68 6.47 -0.93
C PRO A 15 11.14 6.16 -0.53
N ALA A 16 11.49 6.28 0.75
CA ALA A 16 12.85 6.01 1.21
C ALA A 16 13.18 4.51 1.16
N ALA A 17 12.25 3.65 1.56
CA ALA A 17 12.36 2.21 1.37
C ALA A 17 12.42 1.81 -0.11
N LEU A 18 11.60 2.44 -0.96
CA LEU A 18 11.58 2.18 -2.40
C LEU A 18 12.93 2.53 -3.07
N ALA A 19 13.64 3.56 -2.62
CA ALA A 19 14.98 3.88 -3.13
C ALA A 19 16.01 2.76 -2.86
N ARG A 20 15.78 1.92 -1.84
CA ARG A 20 16.65 0.79 -1.48
C ARG A 20 16.24 -0.53 -2.14
N TRP A 21 15.40 -0.49 -3.18
CA TRP A 21 14.81 -1.65 -3.86
C TRP A 21 15.82 -2.77 -4.21
N ARG A 22 17.04 -2.41 -4.63
CA ARG A 22 18.10 -3.40 -4.95
C ARG A 22 18.51 -4.23 -3.74
N VAL A 23 18.63 -3.60 -2.58
CA VAL A 23 19.00 -4.26 -1.31
C VAL A 23 17.91 -5.25 -0.89
N TYR A 24 16.66 -4.94 -1.20
CA TYR A 24 15.50 -5.79 -0.92
C TYR A 24 15.21 -6.83 -2.01
N GLY A 25 16.06 -6.94 -3.04
CA GLY A 25 15.94 -7.96 -4.09
C GLY A 25 14.76 -7.73 -5.05
N TRP A 26 14.27 -6.51 -5.16
CA TRP A 26 13.20 -6.18 -6.12
C TRP A 26 13.70 -6.30 -7.56
N ARG A 27 12.81 -6.68 -8.48
CA ARG A 27 13.18 -6.99 -9.88
C ARG A 27 13.55 -5.75 -10.69
N ALA A 28 13.03 -4.58 -10.32
CA ALA A 28 13.26 -3.31 -11.00
C ALA A 28 13.02 -2.14 -10.03
N GLU A 29 13.51 -0.97 -10.41
CA GLU A 29 13.26 0.28 -9.69
C GLU A 29 11.77 0.65 -9.74
N PRO A 30 11.10 0.75 -8.58
CA PRO A 30 9.72 1.18 -8.52
C PRO A 30 9.61 2.70 -8.69
N ASP A 31 8.61 3.15 -9.44
CA ASP A 31 8.20 4.56 -9.49
C ASP A 31 7.40 4.89 -8.21
N ALA A 32 7.99 5.68 -7.32
CA ALA A 32 7.41 5.98 -6.01
C ALA A 32 6.12 6.79 -6.10
N GLU A 33 6.06 7.79 -6.99
CA GLU A 33 4.86 8.61 -7.15
C GLU A 33 3.72 7.78 -7.73
N ARG A 34 4.03 6.95 -8.73
CA ARG A 34 3.05 6.04 -9.30
C ARG A 34 2.56 5.03 -8.26
N ALA A 35 3.45 4.46 -7.46
CA ALA A 35 3.08 3.52 -6.40
C ALA A 35 2.14 4.16 -5.36
N LEU A 36 2.35 5.43 -5.00
CA LEU A 36 1.46 6.18 -4.11
C LEU A 36 0.07 6.36 -4.73
N ARG A 37 -0.01 6.78 -6.00
CA ARG A 37 -1.31 6.92 -6.70
C ARG A 37 -2.05 5.59 -6.84
N GLU A 38 -1.32 4.51 -7.14
CA GLU A 38 -1.89 3.16 -7.22
C GLU A 38 -2.38 2.67 -5.85
N HIS A 39 -1.67 3.00 -4.77
CA HIS A 39 -2.09 2.73 -3.39
C HIS A 39 -3.39 3.47 -3.04
N GLU A 40 -3.49 4.76 -3.35
CA GLU A 40 -4.72 5.54 -3.14
C GLU A 40 -5.90 4.99 -3.93
N ALA A 41 -5.66 4.54 -5.17
CA ALA A 41 -6.68 3.87 -5.99
C ALA A 41 -7.13 2.54 -5.36
N LEU A 42 -6.21 1.72 -4.87
CA LEU A 42 -6.53 0.48 -4.16
C LEU A 42 -7.39 0.74 -2.92
N CYS A 43 -7.04 1.73 -2.10
CA CYS A 43 -7.79 2.10 -0.91
C CYS A 43 -9.24 2.51 -1.26
N ARG A 44 -9.43 3.27 -2.33
CA ARG A 44 -10.77 3.64 -2.81
C ARG A 44 -11.58 2.42 -3.23
N ILE A 45 -11.00 1.51 -4.02
CA ILE A 45 -11.69 0.28 -4.45
C ILE A 45 -12.14 -0.56 -3.25
N LEU A 46 -11.28 -0.70 -2.23
CA LEU A 46 -11.61 -1.45 -1.01
C LEU A 46 -12.75 -0.78 -0.23
N ALA A 47 -12.71 0.54 -0.09
CA ALA A 47 -13.76 1.30 0.59
C ALA A 47 -15.10 1.24 -0.16
N GLU A 48 -15.08 1.40 -1.49
CA GLU A 48 -16.25 1.27 -2.37
C GLU A 48 -16.85 -0.15 -2.33
N ALA A 49 -16.02 -1.18 -2.16
CA ALA A 49 -16.45 -2.55 -1.94
C ALA A 49 -17.02 -2.82 -0.53
N GLY A 50 -17.04 -1.81 0.35
CA GLY A 50 -17.62 -1.87 1.70
C GLY A 50 -16.66 -2.29 2.81
N ALA A 51 -15.35 -2.37 2.53
CA ALA A 51 -14.35 -2.64 3.57
C ALA A 51 -13.95 -1.35 4.30
N GLU A 52 -13.80 -1.42 5.61
CA GLU A 52 -13.13 -0.37 6.38
C GLU A 52 -11.62 -0.42 6.11
N VAL A 53 -11.09 0.62 5.49
CA VAL A 53 -9.65 0.72 5.17
C VAL A 53 -8.94 1.52 6.26
N VAL A 54 -7.98 0.88 6.92
CA VAL A 54 -7.07 1.50 7.88
C VAL A 54 -5.72 1.67 7.19
N VAL A 55 -5.22 2.90 7.09
CA VAL A 55 -3.89 3.17 6.54
C VAL A 55 -2.89 3.21 7.69
N GLY A 56 -1.94 2.29 7.68
CA GLY A 56 -0.83 2.30 8.62
C GLY A 56 0.13 3.44 8.30
N VAL A 57 0.30 4.37 9.24
CA VAL A 57 1.42 5.31 9.25
C VAL A 57 2.61 4.67 9.95
N GLU A 58 3.80 4.95 9.46
CA GLU A 58 5.03 4.56 10.16
C GLU A 58 5.15 5.44 11.40
N ASP A 59 5.09 4.84 12.60
CA ASP A 59 5.53 5.54 13.80
C ASP A 59 7.03 5.79 13.65
N ALA A 60 7.43 7.06 13.66
CA ALA A 60 8.82 7.46 13.76
C ALA A 60 9.34 7.02 15.15
N GLY A 61 9.78 5.77 15.24
CA GLY A 61 10.40 5.18 16.43
C GLY A 61 11.79 5.75 16.71
#